data_AF-A0A817NUX7-F1
#
_entry.id   AF-A0A817NUX7-F1
#
_cell.length_a   1.000
_cell.length_b   1.000
_cell.length_c   1.000
_cell.angle_alpha   90.00
_cell.angle_beta   90.00
_cell.angle_gamma   90.00
#
_symmetry.space_group_name_H-M   'P 1'
#
loop_
_entity.id
_entity.type
_entity.pdbx_description
1 polymer ?
#
loop_
_entity_poly.entity_id
_entity_poly.type
_entity_poly.pdbx_seq_one_letter_code
_entity_poly.pdbx_strand_id
1 'polypeptide(L)'
;MFGIYDGSTVDNATTSRPAIPGSNRVSALFRDWFIRQKLPWDYTAFNGLSDYAPFLQAGIAAGGLFSGADDFKTQEQRDRYDALLGQGQGGTADASQDPCYHKACDSIQNINVAGYERMVQAAAYVIEFLARQTDLKAWLYPSTAISTRKP
;
A
#
# COMPACT_ATOMS: atom_id res chain seq x y z
N MET A 1 2.57 10.60 -2.80
CA MET A 1 3.27 9.59 -1.97
C MET A 1 3.31 8.27 -2.74
N PHE A 2 4.25 7.36 -2.42
CA PHE A 2 4.22 5.96 -2.85
C PHE A 2 3.75 5.11 -1.67
N GLY A 3 2.44 5.13 -1.43
CA GLY A 3 1.81 4.52 -0.28
C GLY A 3 1.42 3.07 -0.55
N ILE A 4 1.51 2.26 0.49
CA ILE A 4 1.13 0.84 0.52
C ILE A 4 0.11 0.68 1.64
N TYR A 5 -1.02 0.04 1.38
CA TYR A 5 -1.94 -0.31 2.47
C TYR A 5 -1.28 -1.31 3.42
N ASP A 6 -1.23 -0.99 4.71
CA ASP A 6 -0.58 -1.82 5.72
C ASP A 6 -1.45 -3.01 6.15
N GLY A 7 -1.20 -4.16 5.53
CA GLY A 7 -1.86 -5.42 5.83
C GLY A 7 -1.56 -5.99 7.22
N SER A 8 -0.60 -5.42 7.97
CA SER A 8 -0.25 -5.86 9.32
C SER A 8 -1.06 -5.16 10.41
N THR A 9 -1.61 -3.98 10.11
CA THR A 9 -2.31 -3.11 11.08
C THR A 9 -3.78 -2.90 10.73
N VAL A 10 -4.43 -3.88 10.07
CA VAL A 10 -5.88 -3.85 9.75
C VAL A 10 -6.63 -3.29 10.96
N ASP A 11 -7.15 -2.08 10.81
CA ASP A 11 -7.70 -1.35 11.94
C ASP A 11 -8.95 -2.08 12.42
N ASN A 12 -8.98 -2.45 13.70
CA ASN A 12 -10.10 -3.11 14.35
C ASN A 12 -11.41 -2.31 14.24
N ALA A 13 -11.34 -1.01 13.89
CA ALA A 13 -12.49 -0.19 13.55
C ALA A 13 -13.26 -0.67 12.30
N THR A 14 -12.62 -1.46 11.43
CA THR A 14 -13.19 -1.86 10.12
C THR A 14 -13.48 -3.33 9.97
N THR A 15 -12.82 -4.17 10.78
CA THR A 15 -13.17 -5.58 10.92
C THR A 15 -12.99 -6.01 12.37
N SER A 16 -13.93 -6.79 12.90
CA SER A 16 -13.77 -7.48 14.19
C SER A 16 -12.78 -8.66 14.12
N ARG A 17 -11.99 -8.74 13.04
CA ARG A 17 -11.16 -9.88 12.67
C ARG A 17 -9.69 -9.49 12.74
N PRO A 18 -8.80 -10.40 13.19
CA PRO A 18 -7.36 -10.14 13.18
C PRO A 18 -6.84 -9.94 11.75
N ALA A 19 -5.68 -9.29 11.64
CA ALA A 19 -4.98 -9.12 10.37
C ALA A 19 -4.88 -10.44 9.59
N ILE A 20 -5.22 -10.41 8.30
CA ILE A 20 -5.17 -11.58 7.42
C ILE A 20 -3.70 -11.78 6.98
N PRO A 21 -3.07 -12.94 7.23
CA PRO A 21 -1.65 -13.16 6.90
C PRO A 21 -1.30 -12.86 5.44
N GLY A 22 -2.20 -13.20 4.51
CA GLY A 22 -2.05 -12.90 3.09
C GLY A 22 -1.99 -11.42 2.78
N SER A 23 -2.77 -10.59 3.46
CA SER A 23 -2.74 -9.13 3.29
C SER A 23 -1.37 -8.56 3.67
N ASN A 24 -0.83 -8.97 4.82
CA ASN A 24 0.52 -8.56 5.23
C ASN A 24 1.60 -9.03 4.23
N ARG A 25 1.47 -10.25 3.70
CA ARG A 25 2.39 -10.74 2.65
C ARG A 25 2.32 -9.91 1.36
N VAL A 26 1.13 -9.48 0.95
CA VAL A 26 0.96 -8.60 -0.21
C VAL A 26 1.56 -7.22 0.05
N SER A 27 1.33 -6.62 1.22
CA SER A 27 1.95 -5.33 1.60
C SER A 27 3.48 -5.42 1.61
N ALA A 28 4.05 -6.49 2.17
CA ALA A 28 5.48 -6.73 2.15
C ALA A 28 6.03 -6.88 0.72
N LEU A 29 5.28 -7.54 -0.17
CA LEU A 29 5.69 -7.71 -1.57
C LEU A 29 5.77 -6.37 -2.32
N PHE A 30 4.82 -5.46 -2.09
CA PHE A 30 4.90 -4.08 -2.60
C PHE A 30 6.11 -3.34 -2.04
N ARG A 31 6.31 -3.38 -0.71
CA ARG A 31 7.43 -2.73 -0.05
C ARG A 31 8.76 -3.20 -0.63
N ASP A 32 8.92 -4.50 -0.77
CA ASP A 32 10.13 -5.11 -1.32
C ASP A 32 10.35 -4.71 -2.79
N TRP A 33 9.28 -4.49 -3.56
CA TRP A 33 9.39 -3.92 -4.90
C TRP A 33 9.94 -2.49 -4.86
N PHE A 34 9.38 -1.57 -4.07
CA PHE A 34 9.88 -0.19 -3.97
C PHE A 34 11.34 -0.15 -3.49
N ILE A 35 11.69 -0.96 -2.50
CA ILE A 35 13.07 -1.09 -2.01
C ILE A 35 14.01 -1.54 -3.13
N ARG A 36 13.64 -2.57 -3.91
CA ARG A 36 14.45 -3.04 -5.05
C ARG A 36 14.60 -1.99 -6.14
N GLN A 37 13.56 -1.17 -6.38
CA GLN A 37 13.61 -0.06 -7.33
C GLN A 37 14.35 1.18 -6.77
N LYS A 38 14.81 1.14 -5.51
CA LYS A 38 15.40 2.27 -4.79
C LYS A 38 14.46 3.49 -4.72
N LEU A 39 13.16 3.23 -4.66
CA LEU A 39 12.13 4.25 -4.55
C LEU A 39 11.72 4.44 -3.08
N PRO A 40 11.31 5.66 -2.69
CA PRO A 40 10.72 5.88 -1.38
C PRO A 40 9.39 5.11 -1.27
N TRP A 41 8.95 4.86 -0.05
CA TRP A 41 7.64 4.27 0.22
C TRP A 41 7.16 4.68 1.61
N ASP A 42 5.85 4.56 1.81
CA ASP A 42 5.18 4.74 3.10
C ASP A 42 4.07 3.72 3.27
N TYR A 43 3.76 3.38 4.51
CA TYR A 43 2.51 2.71 4.81
C TYR A 43 1.38 3.71 4.98
N THR A 44 0.19 3.32 4.54
CA THR A 44 -1.08 4.00 4.83
C THR A 44 -2.03 3.03 5.52
N ALA A 45 -2.95 3.60 6.30
CA ALA A 45 -3.87 2.82 7.10
C ALA A 45 -4.77 1.94 6.23
N PHE A 46 -4.91 0.68 6.61
CA PHE A 46 -5.82 -0.26 5.96
C PHE A 46 -7.18 -0.23 6.65
N ASN A 47 -7.82 0.94 6.57
CA ASN A 47 -8.93 1.39 7.40
C ASN A 47 -10.31 1.28 6.72
N GLY A 48 -10.44 0.42 5.71
CA GLY A 48 -11.72 0.08 5.08
C GLY A 48 -12.43 1.18 4.29
N LEU A 49 -11.78 2.32 4.03
CA LEU A 49 -12.35 3.44 3.27
C LEU A 49 -12.23 3.27 1.74
N SER A 50 -12.10 2.03 1.26
CA SER A 50 -12.02 1.71 -0.18
C SER A 50 -12.55 0.29 -0.45
N ASP A 51 -12.59 -0.12 -1.71
CA ASP A 51 -13.28 -1.33 -2.19
C ASP A 51 -12.69 -2.65 -1.68
N TYR A 52 -11.52 -2.62 -1.05
CA TYR A 52 -10.97 -3.79 -0.38
C TYR A 52 -11.75 -4.19 0.89
N ALA A 53 -12.55 -3.29 1.48
CA ALA A 53 -13.22 -3.53 2.76
C ALA A 53 -14.12 -4.78 2.76
N PRO A 54 -15.04 -4.97 1.78
CA PRO A 54 -15.87 -6.18 1.74
C PRO A 54 -15.07 -7.48 1.62
N PHE A 55 -13.93 -7.47 0.93
CA PHE A 55 -13.05 -8.65 0.84
C PHE A 55 -12.45 -9.00 2.19
N LEU A 56 -11.92 -8.02 2.92
CA LEU A 56 -11.38 -8.22 4.26
C LEU A 56 -12.46 -8.75 5.23
N GLN A 57 -13.68 -8.21 5.18
CA GLN A 57 -14.81 -8.69 5.98
C GLN A 57 -15.14 -10.16 5.71
N ALA A 58 -15.09 -10.57 4.43
CA ALA A 58 -15.25 -11.96 4.01
C ALA A 58 -14.06 -12.87 4.37
N GLY A 59 -12.95 -12.32 4.90
CA GLY A 59 -11.73 -13.07 5.20
C GLY A 59 -10.87 -13.34 3.97
N ILE A 60 -11.07 -12.57 2.90
CA ILE A 60 -10.26 -12.62 1.67
C ILE A 60 -9.12 -11.62 1.84
N ALA A 61 -7.88 -12.12 1.69
CA ALA A 61 -6.69 -11.29 1.69
C ALA A 61 -6.77 -10.22 0.59
N ALA A 62 -6.43 -8.99 0.96
CA ALA A 62 -6.39 -7.84 0.06
C ALA A 62 -5.14 -7.02 0.34
N GLY A 63 -4.73 -6.23 -0.64
CA GLY A 63 -3.65 -5.27 -0.51
C GLY A 63 -3.75 -4.27 -1.66
N GLY A 64 -2.91 -3.25 -1.63
CA GLY A 64 -2.94 -2.24 -2.68
C GLY A 64 -2.02 -1.08 -2.39
N LEU A 65 -2.14 -0.10 -3.28
CA LEU A 65 -1.33 1.10 -3.32
C LEU A 65 -2.21 2.33 -3.16
N PHE A 66 -1.62 3.41 -2.65
CA PHE A 66 -2.28 4.69 -2.45
C PHE A 66 -1.30 5.84 -2.66
N SER A 67 -1.67 6.83 -3.47
CA SER A 67 -0.79 7.98 -3.74
C SER A 67 -0.95 9.14 -2.77
N GLY A 68 -1.96 9.09 -1.89
CA GLY A 68 -2.37 10.19 -1.04
C GLY A 68 -3.73 10.78 -1.43
N ALA A 69 -4.34 11.50 -0.50
CA ALA A 69 -5.57 12.26 -0.69
C ALA A 69 -5.43 13.60 0.05
N ASP A 70 -6.33 13.88 1.01
CA ASP A 70 -6.34 15.12 1.79
C ASP A 70 -5.23 15.20 2.86
N ASP A 71 -4.62 14.08 3.24
CA ASP A 71 -3.48 14.03 4.17
C ASP A 71 -2.33 14.96 3.76
N PHE A 72 -1.62 15.48 4.75
CA PHE A 72 -0.48 16.37 4.55
C PHE A 72 0.83 15.61 4.45
N LYS A 73 1.70 16.04 3.53
CA LYS A 73 3.06 15.52 3.44
C LYS A 73 3.94 16.15 4.51
N THR A 74 4.52 15.34 5.40
CA THR A 74 5.42 15.86 6.44
C THR A 74 6.77 16.29 5.85
N GLN A 75 7.50 17.13 6.59
CA GLN A 75 8.86 17.53 6.21
C GLN A 75 9.79 16.32 6.07
N GLU A 76 9.71 15.35 6.99
CA GLU A 76 10.53 14.11 6.93
C GLU A 76 10.15 13.25 5.71
N GLN A 77 8.86 13.16 5.38
CA GLN A 77 8.43 12.47 4.16
C GLN A 77 8.96 13.18 2.91
N ARG A 78 8.87 14.52 2.85
CA ARG A 78 9.41 15.29 1.73
C ARG A 78 10.90 15.02 1.57
N ASP A 79 11.68 15.12 2.64
CA ASP A 79 13.13 14.98 2.57
C ASP A 79 13.59 13.56 2.21
N ARG A 80 12.92 12.52 2.73
CA ARG A 80 13.20 11.14 2.30
C ARG A 80 12.91 10.91 0.82
N TYR A 81 11.83 11.49 0.31
CA TYR A 81 11.48 11.34 -1.11
C TYR A 81 12.48 12.10 -1.98
N ASP A 82 12.86 13.31 -1.59
CA ASP A 82 13.86 14.11 -2.30
C ASP A 82 15.22 13.40 -2.38
N ALA A 83 15.66 12.79 -1.28
CA ALA A 83 16.90 12.02 -1.24
C ALA A 83 16.93 10.81 -2.18
N LEU A 84 15.77 10.17 -2.43
CA LEU A 84 15.66 8.96 -3.25
C LEU A 84 15.26 9.24 -4.71
N LEU A 85 14.49 10.30 -4.95
CA LEU A 85 13.99 10.68 -6.28
C LEU A 85 14.85 11.74 -6.98
N GLY A 86 15.71 12.43 -6.23
CA GLY A 86 16.50 13.55 -6.70
C GLY A 86 15.98 14.88 -6.19
N GLN A 87 16.85 15.88 -6.15
CA GLN A 87 16.52 17.19 -5.57
C GLN A 87 15.34 17.86 -6.28
N GLY A 88 14.38 18.33 -5.49
CA GLY A 88 13.13 18.93 -5.94
C GLY A 88 12.04 17.93 -6.32
N GLN A 89 12.28 16.63 -6.20
CA GLN A 89 11.29 15.57 -6.51
C GLN A 89 10.56 15.05 -5.27
N GLY A 90 10.92 15.54 -4.07
CA GLY A 90 10.27 15.19 -2.81
C GLY A 90 8.83 15.70 -2.67
N GLY A 91 8.38 16.60 -3.55
CA GLY A 91 7.12 17.34 -3.40
C GLY A 91 7.24 18.47 -2.36
N THR A 92 6.09 18.95 -1.89
CA THR A 92 6.02 20.07 -0.94
C THR A 92 5.62 19.56 0.44
N ALA A 93 6.39 19.92 1.46
CA ALA A 93 6.03 19.68 2.85
C ALA A 93 4.89 20.59 3.29
N ASP A 94 4.09 20.15 4.26
CA ASP A 94 2.93 20.87 4.81
C ASP A 94 1.88 21.23 3.76
N ALA A 95 1.90 20.53 2.63
CA ALA A 95 0.87 20.58 1.60
C ALA A 95 0.08 19.25 1.57
N SER A 96 -1.20 19.35 1.23
CA SER A 96 -2.03 18.18 0.96
C SER A 96 -1.43 17.36 -0.19
N GLN A 97 -1.46 16.04 -0.05
CA GLN A 97 -0.88 15.11 -1.03
C GLN A 97 -1.64 15.13 -2.36
N ASP A 98 -2.94 15.41 -2.33
CA ASP A 98 -3.76 15.77 -3.48
C ASP A 98 -4.62 17.02 -3.15
N PRO A 99 -4.15 18.21 -3.55
CA PRO A 99 -4.89 19.47 -3.35
C PRO A 99 -6.26 19.51 -4.03
N CYS A 100 -6.52 18.63 -5.00
CA CYS A 100 -7.75 18.55 -5.77
C CYS A 100 -8.66 17.39 -5.37
N TYR A 101 -8.31 16.62 -4.33
CA TYR A 101 -9.16 15.53 -3.83
C TYR A 101 -10.61 15.98 -3.60
N HIS A 102 -11.56 15.31 -4.26
CA HIS A 102 -13.00 15.63 -4.27
C HIS A 102 -13.36 17.05 -4.74
N LYS A 103 -12.54 17.68 -5.59
CA LYS A 103 -12.80 19.02 -6.16
C LYS A 103 -12.92 18.95 -7.67
N ALA A 104 -13.50 19.98 -8.27
CA ALA A 104 -13.67 20.07 -9.73
C ALA A 104 -12.34 20.10 -10.52
N CYS A 105 -11.21 20.40 -9.86
CA CYS A 105 -9.90 20.36 -10.49
C CYS A 105 -9.28 18.97 -10.58
N ASP A 106 -9.90 17.94 -9.96
CA ASP A 106 -9.50 16.55 -10.12
C ASP A 106 -9.79 16.08 -11.54
N SER A 107 -8.76 16.15 -12.37
CA SER A 107 -8.80 15.93 -13.82
C SER A 107 -7.45 15.38 -14.27
N ILE A 108 -7.31 15.07 -15.56
CA ILE A 108 -6.02 14.62 -16.12
C ILE A 108 -4.87 15.62 -15.90
N GLN A 109 -5.17 16.90 -15.62
CA GLN A 109 -4.17 17.91 -15.30
C GLN A 109 -3.60 17.78 -13.87
N ASN A 110 -4.25 17.01 -12.99
CA ASN A 110 -3.84 16.77 -11.61
C ASN A 110 -3.06 15.45 -11.43
N ILE A 111 -2.51 14.88 -12.50
CA ILE A 111 -1.77 13.61 -12.44
C ILE A 111 -0.27 13.88 -12.42
N ASN A 112 0.41 13.39 -11.38
CA ASN A 112 1.85 13.22 -11.42
C ASN A 112 2.20 11.96 -12.25
N VAL A 113 2.52 12.15 -13.54
CA VAL A 113 2.73 11.05 -14.49
C VAL A 113 3.85 10.10 -14.07
N ALA A 114 4.98 10.64 -13.62
CA ALA A 114 6.11 9.83 -13.15
C ALA A 114 5.71 8.95 -11.96
N GLY A 115 4.97 9.52 -10.99
CA GLY A 115 4.47 8.77 -9.84
C GLY A 115 3.43 7.72 -10.24
N TYR A 116 2.51 8.07 -11.14
CA TYR A 116 1.54 7.14 -11.70
C TYR A 116 2.21 5.93 -12.33
N GLU A 117 3.22 6.13 -13.18
CA GLU A 117 3.97 5.05 -13.82
C GLU A 117 4.60 4.09 -12.81
N ARG A 118 5.24 4.62 -11.74
CA ARG A 118 5.84 3.77 -10.70
C ARG A 118 4.80 2.94 -9.95
N MET A 119 3.65 3.54 -9.65
CA MET A 119 2.55 2.84 -8.97
C MET A 119 1.95 1.75 -9.86
N VAL A 120 1.78 2.00 -11.16
CA VAL A 120 1.33 0.98 -12.13
C VAL A 120 2.34 -0.15 -12.25
N GLN A 121 3.64 0.15 -12.31
CA GLN A 121 4.69 -0.88 -12.36
C GLN A 121 4.69 -1.76 -11.10
N ALA A 122 4.52 -1.16 -9.92
CA ALA A 122 4.40 -1.89 -8.65
C ALA A 122 3.17 -2.82 -8.66
N ALA A 123 2.01 -2.31 -9.09
CA ALA A 123 0.79 -3.10 -9.21
C ALA A 123 0.95 -4.28 -10.19
N ALA A 124 1.50 -4.02 -11.38
CA ALA A 124 1.76 -5.05 -12.38
C ALA A 124 2.69 -6.15 -11.85
N TYR A 125 3.77 -5.77 -11.17
CA TYR A 125 4.70 -6.72 -10.56
C TYR A 125 4.01 -7.63 -9.53
N VAL A 126 3.21 -7.06 -8.63
CA VAL A 126 2.51 -7.84 -7.61
C VAL A 126 1.46 -8.77 -8.24
N ILE A 127 0.68 -8.27 -9.21
CA ILE A 127 -0.30 -9.09 -9.92
C ILE A 127 0.39 -10.28 -10.61
N GLU A 128 1.49 -10.03 -11.33
CA GLU A 128 2.25 -11.09 -12.00
C GLU A 128 2.81 -12.11 -11.00
N PHE A 129 3.40 -11.64 -9.90
CA PHE A 129 3.96 -12.53 -8.88
C PHE A 129 2.88 -13.45 -8.30
N LEU A 130 1.70 -12.91 -7.99
CA LEU A 130 0.59 -13.67 -7.43
C LEU A 130 0.01 -14.65 -8.47
N ALA A 131 -0.15 -14.23 -9.72
CA ALA A 131 -0.65 -15.07 -10.80
C ALA A 131 0.27 -16.26 -11.13
N ARG A 132 1.57 -16.13 -10.86
CA ARG A 132 2.57 -17.19 -11.06
C ARG A 132 2.74 -18.13 -9.87
N GLN A 133 2.04 -17.92 -8.75
CA GLN A 133 2.12 -18.83 -7.61
C GLN A 133 1.54 -20.20 -7.98
N THR A 134 2.30 -21.27 -7.76
CA THR A 134 1.83 -22.65 -7.97
C THR A 134 0.75 -23.05 -6.97
N ASP A 135 0.79 -22.48 -5.77
CA ASP A 135 -0.27 -22.59 -4.77
C ASP A 135 -0.51 -21.23 -4.10
N LEU A 136 -1.28 -20.39 -4.78
CA LEU A 136 -1.63 -19.05 -4.29
C LEU A 136 -2.39 -19.12 -2.95
N LYS A 137 -3.22 -20.15 -2.76
CA LYS A 137 -4.03 -20.28 -1.54
C LYS A 137 -3.14 -20.56 -0.34
N ALA A 138 -2.20 -21.49 -0.44
CA ALA A 138 -1.25 -21.75 0.63
C ALA A 138 -0.33 -20.55 0.89
N TRP A 139 0.02 -19.79 -0.16
CA TRP A 139 0.81 -18.57 0.00
C TRP A 139 0.05 -17.47 0.75
N LEU A 140 -1.22 -17.24 0.43
CA LEU A 140 -2.05 -16.24 1.10
C LEU A 140 -2.51 -16.67 2.49
N TYR A 141 -2.75 -17.96 2.68
CA TYR A 141 -3.31 -18.52 3.93
C TYR A 141 -2.43 -19.68 4.41
N PRO A 142 -1.19 -19.38 4.85
CA PRO A 142 -0.31 -20.42 5.37
C PRO A 142 -0.96 -21.07 6.59
N SER A 143 -0.97 -22.41 6.63
CA SER A 143 -1.41 -23.15 7.82
C SER A 143 -0.57 -22.71 9.01
N THR A 144 -1.19 -22.13 10.03
CA THR A 144 -0.57 -21.95 11.34
C THR A 144 -0.26 -23.34 11.88
N ALA A 145 1.01 -23.73 11.90
CA ALA A 145 1.43 -24.88 12.68
C ALA A 145 0.97 -24.62 14.12
N ILE A 146 0.09 -25.49 14.62
CA ILE A 146 -0.36 -25.52 16.01
C ILE A 146 0.92 -25.60 16.85
N SER A 147 1.23 -24.54 17.59
CA SER A 147 2.23 -24.60 18.65
C SER A 147 1.75 -25.66 19.63
N THR A 148 2.46 -26.78 19.63
CA THR A 148 2.26 -27.90 20.54
C THR A 148 2.26 -27.38 21.97
N ARG A 149 1.09 -27.36 22.63
CA ARG A 149 1.09 -27.41 24.10
C ARG A 149 1.76 -28.72 24.48
N LYS A 150 2.97 -28.62 25.01
CA LYS A 150 3.67 -29.71 25.68
C LYS A 150 2.79 -30.18 26.86
N PRO A 151 2.68 -31.49 27.12
CA PRO A 151 1.86 -32.04 28.21
C PRO A 151 2.28 -31.52 29.58
#